data_AF-A0A432EP29-F1
#
_entry.id   AF-A0A432EP29-F1
#
_cell.length_a   1.000
_cell.length_b   1.000
_cell.length_c   1.000
_cell.angle_alpha   90.00
_cell.angle_beta   90.00
_cell.angle_gamma   90.00
#
_symmetry.space_group_name_H-M   'P 1'
#
loop_
_entity.id
_entity.type
_entity.pdbx_description
1 polymer ?
#
loop_
_entity_poly.entity_id
_entity_poly.type
_entity_poly.pdbx_seq_one_letter_code
_entity_poly.pdbx_strand_id
1 'polypeptide(L)'
;MGIWEILFLLLLVLALGFTAFAVYRWWKFKKMLSYTKAMVGKKLEDLIILPQLKGVTVGLNIPKKGEVVIYFYGPNCKFCPKQEEELKKLPQNLKLFKFDVRTKRGKIMGAVFRVSVLPSVIVLRDRVIKAYFTAFATADRIVKAIKED
;
A
#
# COMPACT_ATOMS: atom_id res chain seq x y z
N MET A 1 -52.29 -11.82 -8.72
CA MET A 1 -50.92 -12.10 -8.27
C MET A 1 -50.96 -12.46 -6.80
N GLY A 2 -50.48 -13.64 -6.45
CA GLY A 2 -50.43 -14.08 -5.05
C GLY A 2 -49.29 -13.37 -4.30
N ILE A 3 -49.47 -13.14 -2.99
CA ILE A 3 -48.42 -12.60 -2.11
C ILE A 3 -47.10 -13.37 -2.25
N TRP A 4 -47.18 -14.68 -2.51
CA TRP A 4 -46.04 -15.55 -2.76
C TRP A 4 -45.25 -15.23 -4.04
N GLU A 5 -45.93 -14.82 -5.12
CA GLU A 5 -45.26 -14.41 -6.37
C GLU A 5 -44.50 -13.09 -6.18
N ILE A 6 -45.10 -12.16 -5.43
CA ILE A 6 -44.48 -10.88 -5.09
C ILE A 6 -43.22 -11.10 -4.23
N LEU A 7 -43.31 -11.97 -3.22
CA LEU A 7 -42.19 -12.29 -2.35
C LEU A 7 -41.04 -12.95 -3.12
N PHE A 8 -41.36 -13.87 -4.04
CA PHE A 8 -40.37 -14.54 -4.87
C PHE A 8 -39.64 -13.55 -5.80
N LEU A 9 -40.38 -12.65 -6.47
CA LEU A 9 -39.79 -11.61 -7.31
C LEU A 9 -38.88 -10.66 -6.52
N LEU A 10 -39.29 -10.27 -5.30
CA LEU A 10 -38.49 -9.41 -4.42
C LEU A 10 -37.18 -10.09 -4.00
N LEU A 11 -37.23 -11.39 -3.70
CA LEU A 11 -36.07 -12.18 -3.32
C LEU A 11 -35.09 -12.36 -4.49
N LEU A 12 -35.62 -12.51 -5.70
CA LEU A 12 -34.84 -12.62 -6.94
C LEU A 12 -34.10 -11.31 -7.26
N VAL A 13 -34.77 -10.16 -7.09
CA VAL A 13 -34.14 -8.83 -7.25
C VAL A 13 -33.05 -8.60 -6.21
N LEU A 14 -33.29 -8.97 -4.94
CA LEU A 14 -32.28 -8.86 -3.88
C LEU A 14 -31.06 -9.76 -4.14
N ALA A 15 -31.28 -10.99 -4.61
CA ALA A 15 -30.20 -11.90 -4.96
C ALA A 15 -29.37 -11.39 -6.15
N LEU A 16 -30.01 -10.88 -7.21
CA LEU A 16 -29.31 -10.27 -8.35
C LEU A 16 -28.52 -9.03 -7.94
N GLY A 17 -29.08 -8.17 -7.08
CA GLY A 17 -28.37 -7.01 -6.54
C GLY A 17 -27.14 -7.39 -5.72
N PHE A 18 -27.27 -8.42 -4.86
CA PHE A 18 -26.16 -8.89 -4.02
C PHE A 18 -25.03 -9.53 -4.84
N THR A 19 -25.36 -10.35 -5.84
CA THR A 19 -24.35 -10.96 -6.72
C THR A 19 -23.57 -9.91 -7.51
N ALA A 20 -24.25 -8.91 -8.08
CA ALA A 20 -23.60 -7.79 -8.77
C ALA A 20 -22.67 -7.00 -7.84
N PHE A 21 -23.12 -6.71 -6.60
CA PHE A 21 -22.30 -6.02 -5.60
C PHE A 21 -21.07 -6.84 -5.20
N ALA A 22 -21.23 -8.15 -5.00
CA ALA A 22 -20.13 -9.06 -4.65
C ALA A 22 -19.10 -9.13 -5.78
N VAL A 23 -19.53 -9.26 -7.04
CA VAL A 23 -18.65 -9.25 -8.22
C VAL A 23 -17.90 -7.93 -8.35
N TYR A 24 -18.59 -6.80 -8.18
CA TYR A 24 -17.95 -5.47 -8.20
C TYR A 24 -16.88 -5.33 -7.10
N ARG A 25 -17.22 -5.74 -5.87
CA ARG A 25 -16.30 -5.68 -4.72
C ARG A 25 -15.10 -6.59 -4.93
N TRP A 26 -15.30 -7.78 -5.47
CA TRP A 26 -14.24 -8.72 -5.82
C TRP A 26 -13.32 -8.17 -6.93
N TRP A 27 -13.88 -7.59 -7.98
CA TRP A 27 -13.12 -6.96 -9.06
C TRP A 27 -12.24 -5.80 -8.55
N LYS A 28 -12.80 -4.93 -7.71
CA LYS A 28 -12.07 -3.82 -7.08
C LYS A 28 -10.91 -4.30 -6.21
N PHE A 29 -11.10 -5.39 -5.45
CA PHE A 29 -10.05 -6.00 -4.63
C PHE A 29 -8.91 -6.59 -5.48
N LYS A 30 -9.24 -7.34 -6.55
CA LYS A 30 -8.25 -7.85 -7.51
C LYS A 30 -7.41 -6.73 -8.14
N LYS A 31 -8.04 -5.63 -8.53
CA LYS A 31 -7.33 -4.48 -9.12
C LYS A 31 -6.30 -3.90 -8.15
N MET A 32 -6.64 -3.80 -6.87
CA MET A 32 -5.72 -3.31 -5.82
C MET A 32 -4.51 -4.22 -5.62
N LEU A 33 -4.70 -5.55 -5.62
CA LEU A 33 -3.62 -6.54 -5.53
C LEU A 33 -2.69 -6.54 -6.76
N SER A 34 -3.21 -6.20 -7.93
CA SER A 34 -2.40 -6.08 -9.14
C SER A 34 -1.38 -4.94 -9.03
N TYR A 35 -1.73 -3.83 -8.35
CA TYR A 35 -0.84 -2.68 -8.22
C TYR A 35 0.32 -2.95 -7.25
N THR A 36 0.09 -3.66 -6.15
CA THR A 36 1.17 -4.01 -5.21
C THR A 36 2.18 -4.96 -5.85
N LYS A 37 1.70 -5.97 -6.60
CA LYS A 37 2.58 -6.87 -7.37
C LYS A 37 3.37 -6.15 -8.46
N ALA A 38 2.78 -5.14 -9.11
CA ALA A 38 3.45 -4.39 -10.17
C ALA A 38 4.57 -3.46 -9.67
N MET A 39 4.64 -3.17 -8.36
CA MET A 39 5.70 -2.35 -7.77
C MET A 39 6.86 -3.20 -7.24
N VAL A 40 6.60 -4.43 -6.82
CA VAL A 40 7.64 -5.37 -6.41
C VAL A 40 8.55 -5.71 -7.59
N GLY A 41 9.85 -5.67 -7.36
CA GLY A 41 10.90 -5.89 -8.36
C GLY A 41 11.33 -4.63 -9.12
N LYS A 42 10.61 -3.50 -8.99
CA LYS A 42 11.03 -2.25 -9.63
C LYS A 42 12.20 -1.60 -8.88
N LYS A 43 13.12 -1.01 -9.65
CA LYS A 43 14.17 -0.17 -9.12
C LYS A 43 13.61 1.21 -8.76
N LEU A 44 14.18 1.80 -7.71
CA LEU A 44 13.77 3.11 -7.22
C LEU A 44 14.01 4.21 -8.27
N GLU A 45 15.07 4.07 -9.07
CA GLU A 45 15.42 5.01 -10.13
C GLU A 45 14.29 5.13 -11.18
N ASP A 46 13.67 4.02 -11.56
CA ASP A 46 12.58 3.99 -12.55
C ASP A 46 11.31 4.71 -12.06
N LEU A 47 11.13 4.83 -10.75
CA LEU A 47 10.01 5.52 -10.14
C LEU A 47 10.24 7.04 -10.07
N ILE A 48 11.49 7.47 -9.94
CA ILE A 48 11.87 8.89 -9.81
C ILE A 48 11.83 9.61 -11.16
N ILE A 49 11.99 8.88 -12.28
CA ILE A 49 11.99 9.44 -13.65
C ILE A 49 10.60 9.90 -14.11
N LEU A 50 9.54 9.74 -13.29
CA LEU A 50 8.20 10.18 -13.67
C LEU A 50 8.20 11.68 -14.06
N PRO A 51 7.69 12.04 -15.26
CA PRO A 51 7.77 13.40 -15.81
C PRO A 51 7.05 14.45 -14.94
N GLN A 52 6.22 13.99 -14.00
CA GLN A 52 5.47 14.79 -13.03
C GLN A 52 6.36 15.37 -11.92
N LEU A 53 7.63 14.96 -11.86
CA LEU A 53 8.64 15.43 -10.89
C LEU A 53 9.72 16.31 -11.54
N LYS A 54 9.59 16.66 -12.83
CA LYS A 54 10.50 17.62 -13.49
C LYS A 54 10.50 18.93 -12.71
N GLY A 55 11.59 19.19 -11.98
CA GLY A 55 11.78 20.38 -11.13
C GLY A 55 11.73 20.13 -9.63
N VAL A 56 11.37 18.92 -9.18
CA VAL A 56 11.44 18.52 -7.77
C VAL A 56 12.62 17.59 -7.57
N THR A 57 13.79 18.14 -7.24
CA THR A 57 14.91 17.38 -6.69
C THR A 57 14.52 16.89 -5.29
N VAL A 58 13.76 15.80 -5.22
CA VAL A 58 13.57 15.12 -3.95
C VAL A 58 14.90 14.44 -3.63
N GLY A 59 15.73 15.10 -2.83
CA GLY A 59 16.95 14.53 -2.28
C GLY A 59 16.60 13.34 -1.38
N LEU A 60 16.39 12.18 -1.99
CA LEU A 60 16.26 10.92 -1.29
C LEU A 60 17.68 10.44 -1.00
N ASN A 61 18.16 10.70 0.21
CA ASN A 61 19.39 10.08 0.70
C ASN A 61 19.11 8.64 1.15
N ILE A 62 18.53 7.84 0.24
CA ILE A 62 18.40 6.40 0.43
C ILE A 62 19.74 5.77 0.04
N PRO A 63 20.38 5.02 0.95
CA PRO A 63 21.66 4.41 0.67
C PRO A 63 21.57 3.51 -0.57
N LYS A 64 22.64 3.46 -1.36
CA LYS A 64 22.72 2.59 -2.54
C LYS A 64 22.67 1.11 -2.19
N LYS A 65 23.16 0.75 -1.00
CA LYS A 65 23.19 -0.61 -0.49
C LYS A 65 22.52 -0.72 0.86
N GLY A 66 21.93 -1.88 1.12
CA GLY A 66 21.31 -2.23 2.39
C GLY A 66 19.78 -2.19 2.36
N GLU A 67 19.22 -2.46 3.53
CA GLU A 67 17.80 -2.68 3.74
C GLU A 67 17.15 -1.43 4.33
N VAL A 68 16.11 -0.96 3.67
CA VAL A 68 15.44 0.29 3.98
C VAL A 68 13.95 0.06 4.03
N VAL A 69 13.31 0.50 5.12
CA VAL A 69 11.86 0.46 5.27
C VAL A 69 11.34 1.89 5.12
N ILE A 70 10.40 2.09 4.22
CA ILE A 70 9.69 3.35 4.05
C ILE A 70 8.29 3.20 4.59
N TYR A 71 7.89 4.10 5.48
CA TYR A 71 6.58 4.13 6.10
C TYR A 71 5.85 5.43 5.77
N PHE A 72 4.64 5.31 5.26
CA PHE A 72 3.73 6.42 5.00
C PHE A 72 2.60 6.45 6.02
N TYR A 73 2.41 7.60 6.65
CA TYR A 73 1.39 7.83 7.67
C TYR A 73 0.66 9.16 7.45
N GLY A 74 -0.46 9.34 8.16
CA GLY A 74 -1.27 10.55 8.11
C GLY A 74 -2.28 10.65 9.27
N PRO A 75 -2.92 11.81 9.44
CA PRO A 75 -3.68 12.17 10.65
C PRO A 75 -4.99 11.39 10.82
N ASN A 76 -5.61 10.95 9.71
CA ASN A 76 -6.91 10.25 9.73
C ASN A 76 -6.77 8.72 9.72
N CYS A 77 -5.59 8.21 10.05
CA CYS A 77 -5.25 6.81 9.91
C CYS A 77 -5.41 6.07 11.25
N LYS A 78 -6.53 5.34 11.42
CA LYS A 78 -6.83 4.58 12.64
C LYS A 78 -5.80 3.51 12.99
N PHE A 79 -5.16 2.92 11.97
CA PHE A 79 -4.19 1.82 12.16
C PHE A 79 -2.73 2.28 12.21
N CYS A 80 -2.45 3.56 11.96
CA CYS A 80 -1.08 4.09 11.95
C CYS A 80 -0.39 3.98 13.33
N PRO A 81 -1.05 4.24 14.48
CA PRO A 81 -0.41 4.05 15.79
C PRO A 81 0.03 2.60 16.03
N LYS A 82 -0.84 1.63 15.70
CA LYS A 82 -0.52 0.19 15.80
C LYS A 82 0.62 -0.19 14.87
N GLN A 83 0.63 0.36 13.65
CA GLN A 83 1.73 0.14 12.71
C GLN A 83 3.05 0.66 13.26
N GLU A 84 3.05 1.81 13.93
CA GLU A 84 4.25 2.38 14.53
C GLU A 84 4.81 1.52 15.67
N GLU A 85 3.95 0.88 16.46
CA GLU A 85 4.39 -0.09 17.48
C GLU A 85 5.07 -1.30 16.84
N GLU A 86 4.54 -1.81 15.74
CA GLU A 86 5.18 -2.90 14.98
C GLU A 86 6.52 -2.46 14.36
N LEU A 87 6.60 -1.23 13.85
CA LEU A 87 7.85 -0.70 13.28
C LEU A 87 8.95 -0.53 14.33
N LYS A 88 8.61 -0.32 15.60
CA LYS A 88 9.60 -0.26 16.70
C LYS A 88 10.22 -1.63 17.02
N LYS A 89 9.53 -2.73 16.68
CA LYS A 89 10.03 -4.10 16.85
C LYS A 89 11.00 -4.52 15.75
N LEU A 90 11.20 -3.70 14.73
CA LEU A 90 12.12 -4.00 13.65
C LEU A 90 13.58 -4.01 14.15
N PRO A 91 14.44 -4.85 13.54
CA PRO A 91 15.88 -4.86 13.81
C PRO A 91 16.52 -3.46 13.69
N GLN A 92 17.40 -3.10 14.64
CA GLN A 92 18.02 -1.77 14.71
C GLN A 92 18.92 -1.44 13.50
N ASN A 93 19.39 -2.45 12.77
CA ASN A 93 20.19 -2.29 11.57
C ASN A 93 19.37 -1.82 10.35
N LEU A 94 18.03 -1.87 10.43
CA LEU A 94 17.15 -1.39 9.36
C LEU A 94 16.99 0.13 9.42
N LYS A 95 17.20 0.79 8.28
CA LYS A 95 16.95 2.22 8.16
C LYS A 95 15.46 2.45 7.90
N LEU A 96 14.78 3.11 8.84
CA LEU A 96 13.38 3.47 8.73
C LEU A 96 13.22 4.94 8.29
N PHE A 97 12.57 5.16 7.14
CA PHE A 97 12.16 6.49 6.70
C PHE A 97 10.65 6.65 6.88
N LYS A 98 10.24 7.69 7.62
CA LYS A 98 8.83 8.02 7.82
C LYS A 98 8.45 9.25 7.00
N PHE A 99 7.32 9.17 6.30
CA PHE A 99 6.77 10.27 5.53
C PHE A 99 5.32 10.56 5.94
N ASP A 100 5.10 11.78 6.40
CA ASP A 100 3.75 12.30 6.60
C ASP A 100 3.18 12.79 5.25
N VAL A 101 2.10 12.16 4.79
CA VAL A 101 1.43 12.51 3.53
C VAL A 101 0.82 13.91 3.51
N ARG A 102 0.76 14.62 4.64
CA ARG A 102 0.35 16.03 4.67
C ARG A 102 1.45 16.97 4.19
N THR A 103 2.71 16.61 4.46
CA THR A 103 3.86 17.43 4.11
C THR A 103 4.09 17.42 2.61
N LYS A 104 4.63 18.50 2.04
CA LYS A 104 4.95 18.57 0.61
C LYS A 104 5.80 17.37 0.18
N ARG A 105 6.84 17.04 0.97
CA ARG A 105 7.72 15.90 0.73
C ARG A 105 6.96 14.58 0.76
N GLY A 106 6.12 14.33 1.78
CA GLY A 106 5.36 13.09 1.87
C GLY A 106 4.29 12.94 0.79
N LYS A 107 3.68 14.04 0.31
CA LYS A 107 2.78 14.01 -0.86
C LYS A 107 3.51 13.58 -2.12
N ILE A 108 4.67 14.18 -2.37
CA ILE A 108 5.50 13.86 -3.53
C ILE A 108 5.94 12.40 -3.46
N MET A 109 6.47 11.96 -2.31
CA MET A 109 6.91 10.58 -2.13
C MET A 109 5.76 9.58 -2.19
N GLY A 110 4.59 9.93 -1.64
CA GLY A 110 3.38 9.14 -1.77
C GLY A 110 2.98 8.98 -3.24
N ALA A 111 3.10 10.03 -4.05
CA ALA A 111 2.83 9.94 -5.49
C ALA A 111 3.86 9.08 -6.23
N VAL A 112 5.16 9.23 -5.96
CA VAL A 112 6.26 8.42 -6.53
C VAL A 112 6.00 6.93 -6.30
N PHE A 113 5.71 6.57 -5.05
CA PHE A 113 5.44 5.20 -4.67
C PHE A 113 3.98 4.78 -4.87
N ARG A 114 3.13 5.65 -5.44
CA ARG A 114 1.70 5.40 -5.70
C ARG A 114 0.94 4.92 -4.45
N VAL A 115 1.24 5.51 -3.30
CA VAL A 115 0.58 5.27 -2.03
C VAL A 115 -0.85 5.80 -2.10
N SER A 116 -1.81 4.88 -2.12
CA SER A 116 -3.24 5.21 -2.15
C SER A 116 -3.97 4.95 -0.83
N VAL A 117 -3.38 4.14 0.06
CA VAL A 117 -3.99 3.71 1.33
C VAL A 117 -2.98 3.88 2.46
N LEU A 118 -3.46 4.19 3.67
CA LEU A 118 -2.65 4.32 4.87
C LEU A 118 -3.11 3.31 5.94
N PRO A 119 -2.21 2.76 6.76
CA PRO A 119 -0.75 2.86 6.65
C PRO A 119 -0.21 2.11 5.44
N SER A 120 0.86 2.61 4.83
CA SER A 120 1.61 1.88 3.80
C SER A 120 3.07 1.70 4.21
N VAL A 121 3.59 0.48 4.04
CA VAL A 121 4.97 0.12 4.33
C VAL A 121 5.60 -0.46 3.08
N ILE A 122 6.76 0.06 2.69
CA ILE A 122 7.51 -0.37 1.52
C ILE A 122 8.88 -0.83 1.99
N VAL A 123 9.29 -2.01 1.54
CA VAL A 123 10.59 -2.58 1.85
C VAL A 123 11.46 -2.49 0.61
N LEU A 124 12.61 -1.85 0.78
CA LEU A 124 13.64 -1.70 -0.24
C LEU A 124 14.88 -2.50 0.20
N ARG A 125 15.48 -3.20 -0.76
CA ARG A 125 16.81 -3.81 -0.61
C ARG A 125 17.64 -3.41 -1.82
N ASP A 126 18.76 -2.74 -1.59
CA ASP A 126 19.63 -2.23 -2.65
C ASP A 126 18.85 -1.43 -3.72
N ARG A 127 17.91 -0.59 -3.25
CA ARG A 127 17.00 0.24 -4.06
C ARG A 127 15.99 -0.52 -4.94
N VAL A 128 15.86 -1.83 -4.76
CA VAL A 128 14.78 -2.62 -5.37
C VAL A 128 13.65 -2.78 -4.37
N ILE A 129 12.41 -2.54 -4.81
CA ILE A 129 11.22 -2.81 -3.98
C ILE A 129 11.06 -4.32 -3.84
N LYS A 130 11.30 -4.85 -2.64
CA LYS A 130 11.07 -6.28 -2.33
C LYS A 130 9.65 -6.53 -1.86
N ALA A 131 9.09 -5.60 -1.09
CA ALA A 131 7.74 -5.73 -0.59
C ALA A 131 6.99 -4.40 -0.59
N TYR A 132 5.69 -4.48 -0.83
CA TYR A 132 4.79 -3.35 -0.80
C TYR A 132 3.52 -3.73 -0.03
N PHE A 133 3.34 -3.14 1.15
CA PHE A 133 2.18 -3.35 2.02
C PHE A 133 1.30 -2.10 1.98
N THR A 134 0.07 -2.22 1.47
CA THR A 134 -0.93 -1.13 1.41
C THR A 134 -1.83 -1.06 2.64
N ALA A 135 -1.58 -1.89 3.65
CA ALA A 135 -2.36 -1.98 4.86
C ALA A 135 -1.44 -2.37 6.03
N PHE A 136 -2.02 -2.53 7.21
CA PHE A 136 -1.31 -2.97 8.41
C PHE A 136 -0.45 -4.22 8.13
N ALA A 137 0.82 -4.13 8.51
CA ALA A 137 1.82 -5.17 8.36
C ALA A 137 2.54 -5.37 9.69
N THR A 138 2.62 -6.62 10.14
CA THR A 138 3.35 -6.98 11.37
C THR A 138 4.86 -6.94 11.12
N ALA A 139 5.63 -6.76 12.20
CA ALA A 139 7.09 -6.74 12.15
C ALA A 139 7.63 -8.01 11.49
N ASP A 140 7.10 -9.18 11.85
CA ASP A 140 7.51 -10.48 11.29
C ASP A 140 7.34 -10.55 9.77
N ARG A 141 6.24 -9.99 9.25
CA ARG A 141 5.99 -9.97 7.80
C ARG A 141 6.94 -9.06 7.06
N ILE A 142 7.29 -7.93 7.67
CA ILE A 142 8.26 -6.98 7.11
C ILE A 142 9.64 -7.63 7.08
N VAL A 143 10.07 -8.25 8.20
CA VAL A 143 11.36 -8.93 8.30
C VAL A 143 11.43 -10.13 7.36
N LYS A 144 10.35 -10.91 7.23
CA LYS A 144 10.29 -12.03 6.29
C LYS A 144 10.51 -11.56 4.85
N ALA A 145 9.86 -10.47 4.46
CA ALA A 145 9.97 -9.94 3.11
C ALA A 145 11.33 -9.27 2.79
N ILE A 146 12.16 -9.03 3.80
CA ILE A 146 13.55 -8.61 3.65
C ILE A 146 14.45 -9.83 3.36
N LYS A 147 14.16 -10.95 4.04
CA LYS A 147 14.93 -12.20 3.97
C LYS A 147 14.60 -13.08 2.76
N GLU A 148 13.37 -12.99 2.24
CA GLU A 148 12.99 -13.68 0.99
C GLU A 148 13.62 -12.94 -0.21
N ASP A 149 14.45 -13.66 -0.97
CA ASP A 149 15.19 -13.15 -2.14
C ASP A 149 14.30 -12.99 -3.40
#